data_AF-A0A6P8HVV0-F1
#
_entry.id   AF-A0A6P8HVV0-F1
#
_cell.length_a   1.000
_cell.length_b   1.000
_cell.length_c   1.000
_cell.angle_alpha   90.00
_cell.angle_beta   90.00
_cell.angle_gamma   90.00
#
_symmetry.space_group_name_H-M   'P 1'
#
loop_
_entity.id
_entity.type
_entity.pdbx_description
1 polymer ?
#
loop_
_entity_poly.entity_id
_entity_poly.type
_entity_poly.pdbx_seq_one_letter_code
_entity_poly.pdbx_strand_id
1 'polypeptide(L)'
;MAANVENVLREKCKVYVQVGKDDFKRLTSEVKDIKEVIPKILTSDLLDSYSKLEASQEELQQVHSENHKLRTELDYLQQEHQRQIGEAEKRYNNLIGDYDRGREEKFDLKCQLADVNQQLIDQSDYCASLGASVCTLLWRVSRQQQSVSTLLEGAKAEEFLHLTRKTIISYFATWGEDDPQEKSEELEFVLALCGIITNIAAAPCGREFFTRKEIGQVLVDCLVTTLEKTSVQHNVKIRSLMLMALYNISINFRGLQYLISKPSLLPLMLRLIQEESDSEIKLNAARLLQSIVMEPECLSHEHLQQVKKLRYTFYLQTQSSKELFASCSFH
;
A
#
# COMPACT_ATOMS: atom_id res chain seq x y z
N MET A 1 3.90 -9.51 109.55
CA MET A 1 3.51 -8.12 109.86
C MET A 1 2.00 -8.08 110.12
N ALA A 2 1.38 -8.57 111.20
CA ALA A 2 1.78 -8.85 112.58
C ALA A 2 2.29 -7.65 113.39
N ALA A 3 1.60 -6.50 113.31
CA ALA A 3 1.64 -5.42 114.32
C ALA A 3 0.66 -4.30 113.94
N ASN A 4 -0.65 -4.55 113.97
CA ASN A 4 -1.62 -3.44 114.09
C ASN A 4 -3.04 -3.87 114.51
N VAL A 5 -3.17 -5.07 115.07
CA VAL A 5 -4.46 -5.65 115.48
C VAL A 5 -4.86 -5.24 116.90
N GLU A 6 -4.01 -4.58 117.70
CA GLU A 6 -4.26 -4.49 119.15
C GLU A 6 -4.35 -3.09 119.79
N ASN A 7 -4.10 -1.98 119.09
CA ASN A 7 -3.91 -0.68 119.76
C ASN A 7 -4.90 0.46 119.44
N VAL A 8 -6.05 0.19 118.83
CA VAL A 8 -7.14 1.19 118.71
C VAL A 8 -8.50 0.67 119.22
N LEU A 9 -8.55 -0.55 119.76
CA LEU A 9 -9.75 -1.09 120.43
C LEU A 9 -9.85 -0.75 121.92
N ARG A 10 -8.89 0.00 122.48
CA ARG A 10 -8.96 0.56 123.84
C ARG A 10 -9.16 2.07 123.79
N GLU A 11 -10.42 2.42 123.68
CA GLU A 11 -11.10 3.65 124.11
C GLU A 11 -12.21 3.90 123.11
N LYS A 12 -13.26 3.08 123.22
CA LYS A 12 -14.58 3.52 122.80
C LYS A 12 -14.95 4.70 123.71
N CYS A 13 -14.45 5.90 123.39
CA CYS A 13 -15.19 7.12 123.60
C CYS A 13 -16.47 6.95 122.82
N LYS A 14 -17.43 6.25 123.42
CA LYS A 14 -18.80 6.19 122.95
C LYS A 14 -19.31 7.60 123.13
N VAL A 15 -19.11 8.42 122.11
CA VAL A 15 -19.87 9.65 121.92
C VAL A 15 -21.29 9.16 121.69
N TYR A 16 -22.00 8.97 122.79
CA TYR A 16 -23.42 8.65 122.75
C TYR A 16 -24.12 9.93 122.35
N VAL A 17 -24.54 10.00 121.09
CA VAL A 17 -25.49 11.03 120.68
C VAL A 17 -26.81 10.69 121.39
N GLN A 18 -27.34 11.63 122.16
CA GLN A 18 -28.65 11.47 122.77
C GLN A 18 -29.69 11.60 121.64
N VAL A 19 -30.24 10.48 121.21
CA VAL A 19 -31.23 10.42 120.13
C VAL A 19 -32.61 10.35 120.77
N GLY A 20 -33.57 11.13 120.28
CA GLY A 20 -34.96 11.03 120.70
C GLY A 20 -35.44 9.57 120.59
N LYS A 21 -36.16 9.07 121.58
CA LYS A 21 -36.62 7.67 121.60
C LYS A 21 -37.48 7.33 120.37
N ASP A 22 -38.20 8.33 119.85
CA ASP A 22 -39.00 8.20 118.64
C ASP A 22 -38.14 8.18 117.38
N ASP A 23 -37.09 8.99 117.32
CA ASP A 23 -36.12 8.99 116.22
C ASP A 23 -35.33 7.66 116.15
N PHE A 24 -34.93 7.10 117.30
CA PHE A 24 -34.26 5.79 117.33
C PHE A 24 -35.19 4.66 116.91
N LYS A 25 -36.47 4.69 117.34
CA LYS A 25 -37.47 3.71 116.89
C LYS A 25 -37.75 3.82 115.41
N ARG A 26 -37.84 5.03 114.88
CA ARG A 26 -38.01 5.30 113.45
C ARG A 26 -36.81 4.81 112.64
N LEU A 27 -35.59 5.09 113.07
CA LEU A 27 -34.39 4.57 112.41
C LEU A 27 -34.34 3.03 112.47
N THR A 28 -34.76 2.43 113.59
CA THR A 28 -34.80 0.97 113.72
C THR A 28 -35.87 0.35 112.82
N SER A 29 -37.04 0.98 112.66
CA SER A 29 -38.06 0.51 111.71
C SER A 29 -37.59 0.69 110.28
N GLU A 30 -37.04 1.86 109.92
CA GLU A 30 -36.50 2.11 108.58
C GLU A 30 -35.37 1.13 108.23
N VAL A 31 -34.46 0.81 109.16
CA VAL A 31 -33.39 -0.19 108.94
C VAL A 31 -33.95 -1.62 108.83
N LYS A 32 -34.98 -1.95 109.60
CA LYS A 32 -35.65 -3.26 109.51
C LYS A 32 -36.40 -3.41 108.19
N ASP A 33 -37.12 -2.36 107.78
CA ASP A 33 -37.84 -2.29 106.51
C ASP A 33 -36.84 -2.41 105.35
N ILE A 34 -35.71 -1.70 105.41
CA ILE A 34 -34.61 -1.83 104.44
C ILE A 34 -34.10 -3.28 104.36
N LYS A 35 -33.85 -3.94 105.50
CA LYS A 35 -33.39 -5.34 105.53
C LYS A 35 -34.43 -6.34 105.01
N GLU A 36 -35.72 -6.06 105.17
CA GLU A 36 -36.79 -6.91 104.66
C GLU A 36 -37.10 -6.66 103.18
N VAL A 37 -36.90 -5.43 102.71
CA VAL A 37 -37.29 -4.98 101.36
C VAL A 37 -36.16 -5.18 100.35
N ILE A 38 -34.90 -4.90 100.70
CA ILE A 38 -33.76 -4.99 99.76
C ILE A 38 -33.57 -6.39 99.15
N PRO A 39 -33.58 -7.51 99.90
CA PRO A 39 -33.42 -8.85 99.32
C PRO A 39 -34.58 -9.26 98.41
N LYS A 40 -35.79 -8.70 98.64
CA LYS A 40 -36.97 -8.92 97.80
C LYS A 40 -36.94 -8.11 96.51
N ILE A 41 -36.17 -7.03 96.48
CA ILE A 41 -35.95 -6.20 95.29
C ILE A 41 -34.77 -6.74 94.47
N LEU A 42 -33.70 -7.20 95.12
CA LEU A 42 -32.54 -7.85 94.51
C LEU A 42 -32.81 -9.35 94.28
N THR A 43 -33.83 -9.66 93.48
CA THR A 43 -34.11 -11.04 93.06
C THR A 43 -33.07 -11.51 92.05
N SER A 44 -32.86 -12.84 91.97
CA SER A 44 -31.99 -13.45 90.95
C SER A 44 -32.38 -13.02 89.53
N ASP A 45 -33.68 -12.88 89.27
CA ASP A 45 -34.21 -12.42 87.97
C ASP A 45 -33.79 -10.97 87.64
N LEU A 46 -33.66 -10.10 88.65
CA LEU A 46 -33.21 -8.71 88.47
C LEU A 46 -31.71 -8.65 88.15
N LEU A 47 -30.90 -9.50 88.78
CA LEU A 47 -29.46 -9.63 88.49
C LEU A 47 -29.21 -10.28 87.11
N ASP A 48 -30.00 -11.29 86.74
CA ASP A 48 -29.97 -11.91 85.42
C ASP A 48 -30.43 -10.95 84.31
N SER A 49 -31.43 -10.10 84.58
CA SER A 49 -31.83 -9.07 83.63
C SER A 49 -30.78 -7.96 83.50
N TYR A 50 -30.08 -7.59 84.57
CA TYR A 50 -28.97 -6.63 84.51
C TYR A 50 -27.78 -7.16 83.71
N SER A 51 -27.36 -8.41 83.93
CA SER A 51 -26.27 -9.04 83.14
C SER A 51 -26.64 -9.24 81.66
N LYS A 52 -27.91 -9.58 81.36
CA LYS A 52 -28.43 -9.60 79.98
C LYS A 52 -28.45 -8.21 79.34
N LEU A 53 -28.79 -7.18 80.10
CA LEU A 53 -28.77 -5.79 79.64
C LEU A 53 -27.33 -5.34 79.33
N GLU A 54 -26.37 -5.70 80.19
CA GLU A 54 -24.95 -5.42 80.00
C GLU A 54 -24.39 -6.13 78.75
N ALA A 55 -24.68 -7.42 78.56
CA ALA A 55 -24.32 -8.16 77.35
C ALA A 55 -24.97 -7.57 76.09
N SER A 56 -26.24 -7.18 76.17
CA SER A 56 -26.94 -6.51 75.07
C SER A 56 -26.34 -5.13 74.78
N GLN A 57 -25.87 -4.40 75.79
CA GLN A 57 -25.18 -3.12 75.61
C GLN A 57 -23.82 -3.29 74.92
N GLU A 58 -23.06 -4.33 75.26
CA GLU A 58 -21.81 -4.68 74.57
C GLU A 58 -22.06 -5.08 73.10
N GLU A 59 -23.04 -5.94 72.82
CA GLU A 59 -23.44 -6.28 71.45
C GLU A 59 -23.84 -5.04 70.65
N LEU A 60 -24.60 -4.13 71.25
CA LEU A 60 -25.05 -2.91 70.59
C LEU A 60 -23.87 -1.98 70.28
N GLN A 61 -22.88 -1.87 71.16
CA GLN A 61 -21.64 -1.14 70.90
C GLN A 61 -20.82 -1.78 69.77
N GLN A 62 -20.73 -3.11 69.73
CA GLN A 62 -20.04 -3.82 68.66
C GLN A 62 -20.71 -3.59 67.31
N VAL A 63 -22.04 -3.75 67.25
CA VAL A 63 -22.83 -3.46 66.04
C VAL A 63 -22.64 -2.01 65.61
N HIS A 64 -22.60 -1.06 66.56
CA HIS A 64 -22.39 0.35 66.24
C HIS A 64 -21.00 0.62 65.65
N SER A 65 -19.97 -0.06 66.14
CA SER A 65 -18.61 -0.01 65.60
C SER A 65 -18.54 -0.61 64.19
N GLU A 66 -19.16 -1.77 63.98
CA GLU A 66 -19.24 -2.41 62.67
C GLU A 66 -20.01 -1.56 61.67
N ASN A 67 -21.14 -0.97 62.08
CA ASN A 67 -21.91 -0.05 61.23
C ASN A 67 -21.07 1.17 60.82
N HIS A 68 -20.28 1.72 61.74
CA HIS A 68 -19.39 2.82 61.42
C HIS A 68 -18.32 2.39 60.40
N LYS A 69 -17.69 1.23 60.59
CA LYS A 69 -16.68 0.71 59.63
C LYS A 69 -17.29 0.50 58.25
N LEU A 70 -18.45 -0.14 58.18
CA LEU A 70 -19.16 -0.38 56.92
C LEU A 70 -19.55 0.91 56.21
N ARG A 71 -19.98 1.95 56.94
CA ARG A 71 -20.27 3.27 56.35
C ARG A 71 -19.02 3.90 55.73
N THR A 72 -17.90 3.87 56.45
CA THR A 72 -16.63 4.41 55.94
C THR A 72 -16.13 3.64 54.71
N GLU A 73 -16.29 2.32 54.69
CA GLU A 73 -15.95 1.49 53.53
C GLU A 73 -16.86 1.79 52.33
N LEU A 74 -18.17 1.96 52.55
CA LEU A 74 -19.13 2.38 51.53
C LEU A 74 -18.76 3.73 50.92
N ASP A 75 -18.43 4.73 51.75
CA ASP A 75 -18.03 6.06 51.29
C ASP A 75 -16.75 5.99 50.44
N TYR A 76 -15.77 5.20 50.88
CA TYR A 76 -14.53 4.96 50.14
C TYR A 76 -14.80 4.31 48.78
N LEU A 77 -15.60 3.25 48.74
CA LEU A 77 -15.96 2.55 47.50
C LEU A 77 -16.75 3.45 46.54
N GLN A 78 -17.65 4.28 47.06
CA GLN A 78 -18.38 5.26 46.25
C GLN A 78 -17.43 6.29 45.63
N GLN A 79 -16.48 6.82 46.41
CA GLN A 79 -15.51 7.78 45.92
C GLN A 79 -14.60 7.17 44.84
N GLU A 80 -14.13 5.94 45.07
CA GLU A 80 -13.29 5.22 44.11
C GLU A 80 -14.05 4.89 42.82
N HIS A 81 -15.32 4.46 42.93
CA HIS A 81 -16.16 4.23 41.76
C HIS A 81 -16.38 5.51 40.95
N GLN A 82 -16.64 6.64 41.62
CA GLN A 82 -16.79 7.94 40.97
C GLN A 82 -15.50 8.38 40.26
N ARG A 83 -14.34 8.12 40.87
CA ARG A 83 -13.03 8.38 40.25
C ARG A 83 -12.83 7.54 38.99
N GLN A 84 -13.15 6.25 39.04
CA GLN A 84 -13.03 5.36 37.89
C GLN A 84 -13.96 5.76 36.73
N ILE A 85 -15.20 6.17 37.03
CA ILE A 85 -16.13 6.71 36.03
C ILE A 85 -15.52 7.95 35.36
N GLY A 86 -15.04 8.92 36.15
CA GLY A 86 -14.46 10.15 35.58
C GLY A 86 -13.21 9.89 34.72
N GLU A 87 -12.39 8.91 35.10
CA GLU A 87 -11.24 8.49 34.29
C GLU A 87 -11.66 7.80 32.99
N ALA A 88 -12.67 6.94 33.05
CA ALA A 88 -13.22 6.28 31.87
C ALA A 88 -13.86 7.28 30.89
N GLU A 89 -14.64 8.24 31.39
CA GLU A 89 -15.23 9.32 30.59
C GLU A 89 -14.15 10.16 29.91
N LYS A 90 -13.08 10.53 30.64
CA LYS A 90 -11.95 11.26 30.06
C LYS A 90 -11.27 10.48 28.93
N ARG A 91 -11.03 9.18 29.13
CA ARG A 91 -10.43 8.31 28.10
C ARG A 91 -11.33 8.18 26.88
N TYR A 92 -12.63 8.02 27.09
CA TYR A 92 -13.63 7.93 26.03
C TYR A 92 -13.68 9.22 25.20
N ASN A 93 -13.72 10.39 25.86
CA ASN A 93 -13.73 11.69 25.17
C ASN A 93 -12.45 11.93 24.36
N ASN A 94 -11.28 11.56 24.91
CA ASN A 94 -10.02 11.64 24.17
C ASN A 94 -10.05 10.74 22.93
N LEU A 95 -10.53 9.50 23.06
CA LEU A 95 -10.61 8.54 21.96
C LEU A 95 -11.55 9.03 20.84
N ILE A 96 -12.68 9.66 21.19
CA ILE A 96 -13.57 10.30 20.21
C ILE A 96 -12.83 11.44 19.49
N GLY A 97 -12.14 12.30 20.23
CA GLY A 97 -11.40 13.42 19.64
C GLY A 97 -10.32 12.96 18.66
N ASP A 98 -9.58 11.90 19.00
CA ASP A 98 -8.57 11.32 18.12
C ASP A 98 -9.21 10.61 16.91
N TYR A 99 -10.36 9.96 17.10
CA TYR A 99 -11.14 9.36 16.00
C TYR A 99 -11.63 10.41 14.99
N ASP A 100 -12.21 11.51 15.47
CA ASP A 100 -12.71 12.59 14.62
C ASP A 100 -11.57 13.27 13.86
N ARG A 101 -10.44 13.55 14.54
CA ARG A 101 -9.23 14.09 13.90
C ARG A 101 -8.69 13.16 12.82
N GLY A 102 -8.55 11.86 13.13
CA GLY A 102 -8.09 10.87 12.16
C GLY A 102 -9.04 10.72 10.96
N ARG A 103 -10.35 10.92 11.16
CA ARG A 103 -11.33 10.93 10.06
C ARG A 103 -11.16 12.15 9.16
N GLU A 104 -10.93 13.33 9.73
CA GLU A 104 -10.69 14.57 9.00
C GLU A 104 -9.39 14.50 8.19
N GLU A 105 -8.28 14.09 8.81
CA GLU A 105 -7.00 13.88 8.13
C GLU A 105 -7.13 12.87 6.98
N LYS A 106 -7.85 11.77 7.18
CA LYS A 106 -8.11 10.78 6.13
C LYS A 106 -8.91 11.35 4.97
N PHE A 107 -9.87 12.23 5.25
CA PHE A 107 -10.66 12.90 4.21
C PHE A 107 -9.78 13.86 3.41
N ASP A 108 -8.99 14.69 4.08
CA ASP A 108 -8.08 15.65 3.45
C ASP A 108 -7.04 14.95 2.57
N LEU A 109 -6.44 13.86 3.05
CA LEU A 109 -5.50 13.05 2.28
C LEU A 109 -6.14 12.44 1.04
N LYS A 110 -7.43 12.03 1.11
CA LYS A 110 -8.15 11.53 -0.07
C LYS A 110 -8.41 12.64 -1.08
N CYS A 111 -8.76 13.84 -0.64
CA CYS A 111 -8.92 14.99 -1.52
C CYS A 111 -7.60 15.34 -2.21
N GLN A 112 -6.50 15.44 -1.45
CA GLN A 112 -5.17 15.71 -2.02
C GLN A 112 -4.74 14.63 -3.02
N LEU A 113 -5.01 13.34 -2.72
CA LEU A 113 -4.71 12.25 -3.65
C LEU A 113 -5.52 12.39 -4.94
N ALA A 114 -6.80 12.76 -4.86
CA ALA A 114 -7.63 12.99 -6.03
C ALA A 114 -7.11 14.17 -6.87
N ASP A 115 -6.73 15.28 -6.23
CA ASP A 115 -6.20 16.46 -6.89
C ASP A 115 -4.88 16.16 -7.61
N VAL A 116 -3.94 15.47 -6.94
CA VAL A 116 -2.65 15.09 -7.53
C VAL A 116 -2.85 14.09 -8.67
N ASN A 117 -3.78 13.15 -8.53
CA ASN A 117 -4.07 12.18 -9.59
C ASN A 117 -4.68 12.87 -10.82
N GLN A 118 -5.56 13.86 -10.63
CA GLN A 118 -6.09 14.66 -11.73
C GLN A 118 -4.98 15.48 -12.42
N GLN A 119 -4.11 16.12 -11.64
CA GLN A 119 -2.97 16.86 -12.20
C GLN A 119 -2.03 15.96 -13.02
N LEU A 120 -1.83 14.72 -12.59
CA LEU A 120 -1.00 13.75 -13.32
C LEU A 120 -1.65 13.34 -14.64
N ILE A 121 -2.97 13.15 -14.67
CA ILE A 121 -3.72 12.88 -15.90
C ILE A 121 -3.60 14.08 -16.85
N ASP A 122 -3.90 15.29 -16.37
CA ASP A 122 -3.83 16.51 -17.18
C ASP A 122 -2.42 16.74 -17.75
N GLN A 123 -1.38 16.44 -16.97
CA GLN A 123 0.01 16.53 -17.42
C GLN A 123 0.34 15.48 -18.48
N SER A 124 -0.16 14.25 -18.33
CA SER A 124 0.00 13.18 -19.32
C SER A 124 -0.61 13.59 -20.65
N ASP A 125 -1.85 14.06 -20.63
CA ASP A 125 -2.59 14.50 -21.82
C ASP A 125 -1.87 15.68 -22.50
N TYR A 126 -1.44 16.68 -21.71
CA TYR A 126 -0.67 17.80 -22.24
C TYR A 126 0.65 17.35 -22.90
N CYS A 127 1.39 16.44 -22.26
CA CYS A 127 2.63 15.91 -22.80
C CYS A 127 2.41 15.10 -24.08
N ALA A 128 1.35 14.29 -24.16
CA ALA A 128 0.96 13.55 -25.35
C ALA A 128 0.63 14.51 -26.51
N SER A 129 -0.24 15.51 -26.27
CA SER A 129 -0.64 16.51 -27.27
C SER A 129 0.53 17.34 -27.80
N LEU A 130 1.39 17.84 -26.89
CA LEU A 130 2.58 18.59 -27.24
C LEU A 130 3.57 17.71 -28.01
N GLY A 131 3.81 16.48 -27.53
CA GLY A 131 4.68 15.50 -28.16
C GLY A 131 4.23 15.16 -29.58
N ALA A 132 2.95 14.85 -29.77
CA ALA A 132 2.34 14.55 -31.06
C ALA A 132 2.50 15.72 -32.03
N SER A 133 2.18 16.95 -31.59
CA SER A 133 2.26 18.15 -32.42
C SER A 133 3.70 18.45 -32.85
N VAL A 134 4.63 18.55 -31.91
CA VAL A 134 6.02 18.91 -32.18
C VAL A 134 6.73 17.82 -32.98
N CYS A 135 6.55 16.55 -32.61
CA CYS A 135 7.19 15.45 -33.33
C CYS A 135 6.60 15.26 -34.72
N THR A 136 5.31 15.53 -34.95
CA THR A 136 4.75 15.49 -36.31
C THR A 136 5.39 16.55 -37.21
N LEU A 137 5.64 17.76 -36.69
CA LEU A 137 6.37 18.79 -37.42
C LEU A 137 7.82 18.36 -37.69
N LEU A 138 8.51 17.83 -36.67
CA LEU A 138 9.88 17.36 -36.80
C LEU A 138 10.00 16.16 -37.76
N TRP A 139 8.98 15.29 -37.79
CA TRP A 139 8.89 14.21 -38.76
C TRP A 139 8.83 14.75 -40.19
N ARG A 140 8.03 15.79 -40.44
CA ARG A 140 8.00 16.45 -41.75
C ARG A 140 9.34 17.10 -42.11
N VAL A 141 9.98 17.80 -41.18
CA VAL A 141 11.27 18.48 -41.39
C VAL A 141 12.40 17.47 -41.66
N SER A 142 12.41 16.34 -40.95
CA SER A 142 13.43 15.29 -41.09
C SER A 142 13.38 14.55 -42.44
N ARG A 143 12.35 14.77 -43.28
CA ARG A 143 12.34 14.25 -44.66
C ARG A 143 13.46 14.82 -45.52
N GLN A 144 14.03 15.96 -45.13
CA GLN A 144 15.16 16.59 -45.82
C GLN A 144 16.48 16.11 -45.21
N GLN A 145 17.36 15.55 -46.03
CA GLN A 145 18.63 14.99 -45.59
C GLN A 145 19.54 16.01 -44.90
N GLN A 146 19.53 17.27 -45.35
CA GLN A 146 20.29 18.36 -44.71
C GLN A 146 19.81 18.60 -43.28
N SER A 147 18.48 18.61 -43.06
CA SER A 147 17.89 18.75 -41.72
C SER A 147 18.32 17.62 -40.80
N VAL A 148 18.41 16.38 -41.30
CA VAL A 148 18.89 15.25 -40.50
C VAL A 148 20.34 15.47 -40.02
N SER A 149 21.22 16.00 -40.88
CA SER A 149 22.59 16.33 -40.45
C SER A 149 22.59 17.34 -39.31
N THR A 150 21.87 18.44 -39.48
CA THR A 150 21.75 19.50 -38.46
C THR A 150 21.17 18.97 -37.15
N LEU A 151 20.17 18.08 -37.21
CA LEU A 151 19.56 17.48 -36.02
C LEU A 151 20.54 16.60 -35.25
N LEU A 152 21.35 15.80 -35.95
CA LEU A 152 22.31 14.88 -35.33
C LEU A 152 23.58 15.59 -34.81
N GLU A 153 23.94 16.72 -35.40
CA GLU A 153 25.02 17.59 -34.91
C GLU A 153 24.59 18.41 -33.68
N GLY A 154 23.28 18.52 -33.44
CA GLY A 154 22.72 19.27 -32.31
C GLY A 154 22.99 18.61 -30.95
N ALA A 155 23.19 19.44 -29.92
CA ALA A 155 23.50 18.99 -28.55
C ALA A 155 22.41 18.10 -27.90
N LYS A 156 21.21 18.07 -28.45
CA LYS A 156 20.05 17.30 -27.95
C LYS A 156 19.77 16.01 -28.72
N ALA A 157 20.59 15.65 -29.71
CA ALA A 157 20.38 14.45 -30.52
C ALA A 157 20.33 13.17 -29.68
N GLU A 158 21.32 12.95 -28.82
CA GLU A 158 21.39 11.74 -27.99
C GLU A 158 20.24 11.68 -26.97
N GLU A 159 19.87 12.81 -26.37
CA GLU A 159 18.72 12.91 -25.45
C GLU A 159 17.39 12.62 -26.15
N PHE A 160 17.22 13.11 -27.38
CA PHE A 160 16.05 12.82 -28.20
C PHE A 160 15.90 11.32 -28.49
N LEU A 161 17.01 10.62 -28.80
CA LEU A 161 16.97 9.16 -29.00
C LEU A 161 16.67 8.41 -27.70
N HIS A 162 17.20 8.86 -26.56
CA HIS A 162 16.85 8.31 -25.24
C HIS A 162 15.36 8.45 -24.94
N LEU A 163 14.80 9.64 -25.17
CA LEU A 163 13.37 9.90 -25.01
C LEU A 163 12.57 9.02 -25.95
N THR A 164 12.92 8.97 -27.23
CA THR A 164 12.27 8.14 -28.24
C THR A 164 12.20 6.66 -27.80
N ARG A 165 13.33 6.11 -27.36
CA ARG A 165 13.39 4.74 -26.84
C ARG A 165 12.46 4.55 -25.65
N LYS A 166 12.53 5.42 -24.64
CA LYS A 166 11.71 5.30 -23.43
C LYS A 166 10.22 5.39 -23.76
N THR A 167 9.82 6.31 -24.64
CA THR A 167 8.44 6.48 -25.07
C THR A 167 7.93 5.26 -25.81
N ILE A 168 8.72 4.68 -26.72
CA ILE A 168 8.36 3.42 -27.40
C ILE A 168 8.17 2.29 -26.39
N ILE A 169 9.14 2.08 -25.48
CA ILE A 169 9.03 1.01 -24.47
C ILE A 169 7.80 1.21 -23.60
N SER A 170 7.56 2.42 -23.12
CA SER A 170 6.43 2.74 -22.26
C SER A 170 5.10 2.50 -22.98
N TYR A 171 4.98 2.94 -24.23
CA TYR A 171 3.76 2.78 -25.01
C TYR A 171 3.41 1.30 -25.19
N PHE A 172 4.37 0.46 -25.61
CA PHE A 172 4.12 -0.98 -25.77
C PHE A 172 3.93 -1.72 -24.45
N ALA A 173 4.46 -1.21 -23.33
CA ALA A 173 4.18 -1.77 -22.00
C ALA A 173 2.73 -1.49 -21.55
N THR A 174 2.18 -0.33 -21.93
CA THR A 174 0.80 0.08 -21.57
C THR A 174 -0.25 -0.47 -22.53
N TRP A 175 0.01 -0.43 -23.84
CA TRP A 175 -0.98 -0.68 -24.91
C TRP A 175 -0.59 -1.81 -25.87
N GLY A 176 0.35 -2.68 -25.48
CA GLY A 176 0.97 -3.65 -26.39
C GLY A 176 0.01 -4.59 -27.12
N GLU A 177 -1.07 -5.01 -26.46
CA GLU A 177 -2.10 -5.91 -27.00
C GLU A 177 -3.50 -5.29 -26.97
N ASP A 178 -3.78 -4.43 -26.00
CA ASP A 178 -5.05 -3.70 -25.88
C ASP A 178 -4.89 -2.29 -26.49
N ASP A 179 -4.83 -2.17 -27.82
CA ASP A 179 -4.88 -0.85 -28.48
C ASP A 179 -6.32 -0.34 -28.49
N PRO A 180 -6.73 0.57 -27.58
CA PRO A 180 -8.14 0.85 -27.42
C PRO A 180 -8.64 1.83 -28.48
N GLN A 181 -7.75 2.56 -29.18
CA GLN A 181 -8.14 3.65 -30.07
C GLN A 181 -7.07 3.93 -31.14
N GLU A 182 -7.40 3.67 -32.41
CA GLU A 182 -6.56 4.03 -33.59
C GLU A 182 -6.28 5.55 -33.76
N LYS A 183 -6.70 6.40 -32.81
CA LYS A 183 -6.69 7.87 -32.87
C LYS A 183 -6.29 8.56 -31.56
N SER A 184 -5.56 7.90 -30.67
CA SER A 184 -5.04 8.59 -29.47
C SER A 184 -3.86 9.49 -29.81
N GLU A 185 -3.69 10.59 -29.07
CA GLU A 185 -2.55 11.49 -29.23
C GLU A 185 -1.23 10.77 -28.86
N GLU A 186 -1.27 9.81 -27.94
CA GLU A 186 -0.13 8.96 -27.61
C GLU A 186 0.32 8.10 -28.80
N LEU A 187 -0.63 7.51 -29.54
CA LEU A 187 -0.33 6.76 -30.76
C LEU A 187 0.27 7.69 -31.82
N GLU A 188 -0.31 8.88 -32.04
CA GLU A 188 0.23 9.86 -32.98
C GLU A 188 1.65 10.31 -32.60
N PHE A 189 1.90 10.53 -31.30
CA PHE A 189 3.22 10.87 -30.79
C PHE A 189 4.24 9.76 -31.06
N VAL A 190 3.92 8.52 -30.73
CA VAL A 190 4.83 7.37 -30.96
C VAL A 190 5.05 7.11 -32.44
N LEU A 191 4.01 7.26 -33.27
CA LEU A 191 4.13 7.19 -34.73
C LEU A 191 5.07 8.26 -35.26
N ALA A 192 4.92 9.51 -34.81
CA ALA A 192 5.78 10.60 -35.23
C ALA A 192 7.24 10.36 -34.85
N LEU A 193 7.51 9.86 -33.64
CA LEU A 193 8.85 9.46 -33.21
C LEU A 193 9.44 8.37 -34.12
N CYS A 194 8.71 7.28 -34.35
CA CYS A 194 9.17 6.20 -35.24
C CYS A 194 9.38 6.71 -36.67
N GLY A 195 8.54 7.62 -37.13
CA GLY A 195 8.68 8.29 -38.42
C GLY A 195 9.95 9.13 -38.54
N ILE A 196 10.29 9.90 -37.50
CA ILE A 196 11.56 10.65 -37.42
C ILE A 196 12.74 9.68 -37.52
N ILE A 197 12.74 8.61 -36.71
CA ILE A 197 13.81 7.60 -36.72
C ILE A 197 13.95 6.95 -38.12
N THR A 198 12.83 6.66 -38.78
CA THR A 198 12.82 6.12 -40.15
C THR A 198 13.47 7.06 -41.16
N ASN A 199 13.17 8.36 -41.08
CA ASN A 199 13.79 9.39 -41.92
C ASN A 199 15.29 9.58 -41.60
N ILE A 200 15.67 9.56 -40.33
CA ILE A 200 17.08 9.61 -39.92
C ILE A 200 17.83 8.40 -40.52
N ALA A 201 17.26 7.20 -40.44
CA ALA A 201 17.85 6.00 -41.00
C ALA A 201 17.96 6.05 -42.54
N ALA A 202 17.10 6.79 -43.22
CA ALA A 202 17.19 6.99 -44.67
C ALA A 202 18.41 7.85 -45.08
N ALA A 203 18.93 8.69 -44.17
CA ALA A 203 20.13 9.50 -44.41
C ALA A 203 21.43 8.73 -44.12
N PRO A 204 22.51 8.89 -44.92
CA PRO A 204 23.82 8.28 -44.67
C PRO A 204 24.41 8.62 -43.30
N CYS A 205 24.37 9.89 -42.89
CA CYS A 205 24.85 10.33 -41.57
C CYS A 205 24.05 9.69 -40.43
N GLY A 206 22.74 9.49 -40.60
CA GLY A 206 21.90 8.81 -39.62
C GLY A 206 22.21 7.31 -39.51
N ARG A 207 22.43 6.61 -40.63
CA ARG A 207 22.90 5.20 -40.59
C ARG A 207 24.23 5.07 -39.86
N GLU A 208 25.17 5.98 -40.15
CA GLU A 208 26.45 6.01 -39.46
C GLU A 208 26.27 6.28 -37.96
N PHE A 209 25.39 7.21 -37.59
CA PHE A 209 25.07 7.49 -36.20
C PHE A 209 24.50 6.26 -35.48
N PHE A 210 23.47 5.61 -36.05
CA PHE A 210 22.85 4.42 -35.44
C PHE A 210 23.81 3.25 -35.24
N THR A 211 24.86 3.17 -36.05
CA THR A 211 25.81 2.06 -36.01
C THR A 211 27.09 2.36 -35.22
N ARG A 212 27.46 3.64 -35.06
CA ARG A 212 28.68 4.05 -34.33
C ARG A 212 28.41 4.51 -32.90
N LYS A 213 27.27 5.13 -32.63
CA LYS A 213 26.94 5.69 -31.32
C LYS A 213 26.20 4.65 -30.48
N GLU A 214 26.59 4.52 -29.22
CA GLU A 214 25.99 3.58 -28.27
C GLU A 214 24.47 3.78 -28.16
N ILE A 215 24.00 5.03 -28.00
CA ILE A 215 22.56 5.31 -27.94
C ILE A 215 21.82 4.93 -29.23
N GLY A 216 22.49 5.08 -30.38
CA GLY A 216 21.96 4.66 -31.67
C GLY A 216 21.76 3.14 -31.72
N GLN A 217 22.78 2.39 -31.31
CA GLN A 217 22.76 0.93 -31.21
C GLN A 217 21.68 0.45 -30.25
N VAL A 218 21.58 1.05 -29.07
CA VAL A 218 20.57 0.75 -28.04
C VAL A 218 19.14 1.02 -28.55
N LEU A 219 18.93 2.05 -29.36
CA LEU A 219 17.64 2.29 -29.99
C LEU A 219 17.33 1.23 -31.06
N VAL A 220 18.29 0.85 -31.90
CA VAL A 220 18.11 -0.23 -32.89
C VAL A 220 17.76 -1.55 -32.21
N ASP A 221 18.44 -1.90 -31.13
CA ASP A 221 18.14 -3.10 -30.33
C ASP A 221 16.75 -3.03 -29.73
N CYS A 222 16.32 -1.85 -29.28
CA CYS A 222 14.96 -1.62 -28.82
C CYS A 222 13.94 -1.90 -29.94
N LEU A 223 14.15 -1.40 -31.16
CA LEU A 223 13.22 -1.63 -32.27
C LEU A 223 13.06 -3.13 -32.56
N VAL A 224 14.17 -3.86 -32.62
CA VAL A 224 14.17 -5.31 -32.86
C VAL A 224 13.44 -6.04 -31.72
N THR A 225 13.80 -5.74 -30.47
CA THR A 225 13.18 -6.35 -29.28
C THR A 225 11.67 -6.06 -29.20
N THR A 226 11.25 -4.84 -29.55
CA THR A 226 9.84 -4.48 -29.57
C THR A 226 9.08 -5.27 -30.64
N LEU A 227 9.64 -5.40 -31.85
CA LEU A 227 9.04 -6.20 -32.92
C LEU A 227 8.93 -7.70 -32.57
N GLU A 228 9.88 -8.23 -31.79
CA GLU A 228 9.83 -9.60 -31.28
C GLU A 228 8.69 -9.83 -30.31
N LYS A 229 8.54 -8.93 -29.35
CA LYS A 229 7.56 -9.06 -28.26
C LYS A 229 6.15 -8.71 -28.68
N THR A 230 5.98 -7.89 -29.71
CA THR A 230 4.64 -7.50 -30.15
C THR A 230 3.95 -8.67 -30.84
N SER A 231 2.70 -8.91 -30.44
CA SER A 231 1.81 -9.88 -31.06
C SER A 231 1.51 -9.51 -32.52
N VAL A 232 1.15 -10.52 -33.32
CA VAL A 232 0.78 -10.29 -34.73
C VAL A 232 -0.48 -9.42 -34.81
N GLN A 233 -0.64 -8.67 -35.92
CA GLN A 233 -1.81 -7.82 -36.20
C GLN A 233 -2.00 -6.58 -35.30
N HIS A 234 -1.23 -6.41 -34.23
CA HIS A 234 -1.29 -5.22 -33.38
C HIS A 234 -0.26 -4.17 -33.78
N ASN A 235 -0.55 -2.89 -33.50
CA ASN A 235 0.37 -1.77 -33.67
C ASN A 235 1.02 -1.69 -35.07
N VAL A 236 0.27 -2.08 -36.11
CA VAL A 236 0.75 -2.29 -37.49
C VAL A 236 1.53 -1.08 -38.03
N LYS A 237 0.99 0.13 -37.88
CA LYS A 237 1.62 1.36 -38.40
C LYS A 237 2.97 1.63 -37.73
N ILE A 238 3.06 1.49 -36.41
CA ILE A 238 4.31 1.69 -35.66
C ILE A 238 5.34 0.64 -36.09
N ARG A 239 4.94 -0.63 -36.13
CA ARG A 239 5.82 -1.75 -36.50
C ARG A 239 6.31 -1.63 -37.94
N SER A 240 5.49 -1.13 -38.85
CA SER A 240 5.89 -0.86 -40.24
C SER A 240 7.01 0.18 -40.30
N LEU A 241 6.89 1.28 -39.58
CA LEU A 241 7.94 2.29 -39.48
C LEU A 241 9.23 1.72 -38.87
N MET A 242 9.13 0.90 -37.82
CA MET A 242 10.29 0.24 -37.23
C MET A 242 11.01 -0.67 -38.24
N LEU A 243 10.27 -1.50 -38.98
CA LEU A 243 10.83 -2.35 -40.02
C LEU A 243 11.47 -1.53 -41.16
N MET A 244 10.84 -0.43 -41.56
CA MET A 244 11.38 0.47 -42.57
C MET A 244 12.68 1.14 -42.09
N ALA A 245 12.75 1.56 -40.82
CA ALA A 245 13.97 2.09 -40.23
C ALA A 245 15.10 1.05 -40.21
N LEU A 246 14.81 -0.19 -39.82
CA LEU A 246 15.77 -1.30 -39.82
C LEU A 246 16.24 -1.63 -41.24
N TYR A 247 15.32 -1.68 -42.21
CA TYR A 247 15.67 -1.80 -43.62
C TYR A 247 16.59 -0.66 -44.08
N ASN A 248 16.25 0.58 -43.76
CA ASN A 248 17.10 1.72 -44.12
C ASN A 248 18.50 1.58 -43.52
N ILE A 249 18.64 1.16 -42.27
CA ILE A 249 19.94 0.88 -41.64
C ILE A 249 20.69 -0.24 -42.37
N SER A 250 19.99 -1.27 -42.84
CA SER A 250 20.60 -2.39 -43.56
C SER A 250 21.22 -2.01 -44.91
N ILE A 251 20.88 -0.83 -45.47
CA ILE A 251 21.41 -0.37 -46.77
C ILE A 251 22.94 -0.20 -46.75
N ASN A 252 23.57 0.10 -45.61
CA ASN A 252 25.03 0.16 -45.53
C ASN A 252 25.62 -1.06 -44.81
N PHE A 253 26.79 -1.50 -45.29
CA PHE A 253 27.45 -2.73 -44.84
C PHE A 253 27.60 -2.84 -43.31
N ARG A 254 28.05 -1.79 -42.63
CA ARG A 254 28.19 -1.79 -41.17
C ARG A 254 26.84 -1.93 -40.45
N GLY A 255 25.79 -1.29 -40.96
CA GLY A 255 24.43 -1.41 -40.42
C GLY A 255 23.90 -2.82 -40.60
N LEU A 256 24.11 -3.40 -41.78
CA LEU A 256 23.75 -4.77 -42.06
C LEU A 256 24.48 -5.77 -41.14
N GLN A 257 25.79 -5.63 -40.96
CA GLN A 257 26.58 -6.46 -40.04
C GLN A 257 26.06 -6.37 -38.60
N TYR A 258 25.72 -5.17 -38.14
CA TYR A 258 25.18 -4.94 -36.79
C TYR A 258 23.76 -5.53 -36.60
N LEU A 259 22.96 -5.56 -37.67
CA LEU A 259 21.65 -6.18 -37.64
C LEU A 259 21.76 -7.70 -37.64
N ILE A 260 22.59 -8.27 -38.52
CA ILE A 260 22.81 -9.72 -38.62
C ILE A 260 23.47 -10.30 -37.37
N SER A 261 24.24 -9.51 -36.62
CA SER A 261 24.79 -9.97 -35.34
C SER A 261 23.71 -10.27 -34.28
N LYS A 262 22.44 -9.89 -34.53
CA LYS A 262 21.31 -10.22 -33.67
C LYS A 262 20.74 -11.59 -34.08
N PRO A 263 20.85 -12.62 -33.23
CA PRO A 263 20.47 -14.00 -33.60
C PRO A 263 18.96 -14.15 -33.88
N SER A 264 18.14 -13.30 -33.27
CA SER A 264 16.69 -13.31 -33.37
C SER A 264 16.14 -12.61 -34.63
N LEU A 265 16.95 -11.80 -35.33
CA LEU A 265 16.48 -10.99 -36.45
C LEU A 265 15.97 -11.83 -37.62
N LEU A 266 16.72 -12.87 -38.02
CA LEU A 266 16.31 -13.76 -39.10
C LEU A 266 15.01 -14.50 -38.74
N PRO A 267 14.92 -15.23 -37.61
CA PRO A 267 13.67 -15.83 -37.15
C PRO A 267 12.49 -14.84 -37.12
N LEU A 268 12.72 -13.61 -36.66
CA LEU A 268 11.72 -12.56 -36.62
C LEU A 268 11.18 -12.21 -38.01
N MET A 269 12.05 -11.92 -38.98
CA MET A 269 11.61 -11.57 -40.35
C MET A 269 10.73 -12.66 -40.95
N LEU A 270 11.09 -13.92 -40.70
CA LEU A 270 10.40 -15.08 -41.25
C LEU A 270 9.03 -15.27 -40.64
N ARG A 271 8.95 -15.17 -39.30
CA ARG A 271 7.70 -15.16 -38.55
C ARG A 271 6.76 -14.07 -39.09
N LEU A 272 7.25 -12.84 -39.24
CA LEU A 272 6.44 -11.72 -39.73
C LEU A 272 5.92 -11.96 -41.17
N ILE A 273 6.74 -12.50 -42.06
CA ILE A 273 6.30 -12.81 -43.44
C ILE A 273 5.22 -13.89 -43.45
N GLN A 274 5.31 -14.89 -42.57
CA GLN A 274 4.41 -16.03 -42.51
C GLN A 274 3.10 -15.73 -41.78
N GLU A 275 3.17 -15.10 -40.61
CA GLU A 275 2.07 -15.03 -39.65
C GLU A 275 1.25 -13.73 -39.75
N GLU A 276 1.84 -12.63 -40.23
CA GLU A 276 1.11 -11.36 -40.32
C GLU A 276 0.00 -11.45 -41.36
N SER A 277 -1.05 -10.64 -41.23
CA SER A 277 -2.06 -10.45 -42.28
C SER A 277 -1.75 -9.20 -43.11
N ASP A 278 -1.17 -8.17 -42.47
CA ASP A 278 -0.88 -6.89 -43.10
C ASP A 278 0.22 -6.99 -44.18
N SER A 279 -0.11 -6.44 -45.36
CA SER A 279 0.76 -6.49 -46.53
C SER A 279 2.00 -5.59 -46.42
N GLU A 280 1.92 -4.48 -45.67
CA GLU A 280 3.02 -3.53 -45.52
C GLU A 280 4.10 -4.10 -44.59
N ILE A 281 3.69 -4.72 -43.49
CA ILE A 281 4.58 -5.45 -42.58
C ILE A 281 5.31 -6.57 -43.33
N LYS A 282 4.57 -7.39 -44.09
CA LYS A 282 5.17 -8.47 -44.90
C LYS A 282 6.17 -7.94 -45.89
N LEU A 283 5.83 -6.87 -46.60
CA LEU A 283 6.72 -6.27 -47.59
C LEU A 283 7.99 -5.71 -46.94
N ASN A 284 7.88 -5.00 -45.83
CA ASN A 284 9.04 -4.42 -45.15
C ASN A 284 9.92 -5.51 -44.52
N ALA A 285 9.33 -6.55 -43.94
CA ALA A 285 10.08 -7.73 -43.46
C ALA A 285 10.78 -8.46 -44.61
N ALA A 286 10.13 -8.63 -45.76
CA ALA A 286 10.71 -9.24 -46.95
C ALA A 286 11.86 -8.40 -47.54
N ARG A 287 11.74 -7.07 -47.55
CA ARG A 287 12.83 -6.16 -47.99
C ARG A 287 14.05 -6.24 -47.09
N LEU A 288 13.86 -6.27 -45.77
CA LEU A 288 14.96 -6.43 -44.82
C LEU A 288 15.60 -7.83 -44.96
N LEU A 289 14.80 -8.89 -45.09
CA LEU A 289 15.30 -10.23 -45.36
C LEU A 289 16.08 -10.29 -46.69
N GLN A 290 15.59 -9.62 -47.74
CA GLN A 290 16.29 -9.52 -49.02
C GLN A 290 17.64 -8.85 -48.86
N SER A 291 17.73 -7.72 -48.14
CA SER A 291 19.01 -7.05 -47.88
C SER A 291 20.00 -7.96 -47.17
N ILE A 292 19.54 -8.79 -46.24
CA ILE A 292 20.36 -9.78 -45.53
C ILE A 292 20.87 -10.89 -46.47
N VAL A 293 20.01 -11.41 -47.35
CA VAL A 293 20.35 -12.53 -48.24
C VAL A 293 21.23 -12.11 -49.42
N MET A 294 21.12 -10.86 -49.86
CA MET A 294 21.91 -10.33 -50.98
C MET A 294 23.37 -10.06 -50.64
N GLU A 295 23.74 -10.10 -49.36
CA GLU A 295 25.12 -9.94 -48.87
C GLU A 295 25.59 -11.22 -48.14
N PRO A 296 25.79 -12.33 -48.88
CA PRO A 296 26.07 -13.65 -48.30
C PRO A 296 27.37 -13.70 -47.49
N GLU A 297 28.29 -12.78 -47.72
CA GLU A 297 29.54 -12.61 -46.97
C GLU A 297 29.29 -12.24 -45.50
N CYS A 298 28.13 -11.64 -45.20
CA CYS A 298 27.73 -11.30 -43.84
C CYS A 298 27.01 -12.46 -43.12
N LEU A 299 26.71 -13.56 -43.82
CA LEU A 299 25.94 -14.68 -43.27
C LEU A 299 26.84 -15.79 -42.73
N SER A 300 26.58 -16.20 -41.49
CA SER A 300 27.18 -17.41 -40.93
C SER A 300 26.59 -18.65 -41.61
N HIS A 301 27.27 -19.80 -41.45
CA HIS A 301 26.73 -21.08 -41.91
C HIS A 301 25.35 -21.39 -41.31
N GLU A 302 25.13 -20.98 -40.06
CA GLU A 302 23.85 -21.13 -39.36
C GLU A 302 22.73 -20.30 -40.01
N HIS A 303 23.01 -19.03 -40.34
CA HIS A 303 22.07 -18.16 -41.04
C HIS A 303 21.65 -18.75 -42.40
N LEU A 304 22.61 -19.29 -43.15
CA LEU A 304 22.35 -19.95 -44.44
C LEU A 304 21.50 -21.22 -44.29
N GLN A 305 21.69 -21.99 -43.21
CA GLN A 305 20.86 -23.16 -42.92
C GLN A 305 19.43 -22.76 -42.57
N GLN A 306 19.24 -21.70 -41.78
CA GLN A 306 17.91 -21.17 -41.46
C GLN A 306 17.19 -20.77 -42.74
N VAL A 307 17.80 -19.91 -43.58
CA VAL A 307 17.25 -19.48 -44.89
C VAL A 307 16.88 -20.68 -45.79
N LYS A 308 17.74 -21.71 -45.86
CA LYS A 308 17.48 -22.93 -46.63
C LYS A 308 16.28 -23.73 -46.13
N LYS A 309 16.12 -23.89 -44.81
CA LYS A 309 14.96 -24.59 -44.21
C LYS A 309 13.65 -23.92 -44.63
N LEU A 310 13.62 -22.60 -44.74
CA LEU A 310 12.38 -21.88 -45.07
C LEU A 310 12.02 -21.98 -46.54
N ARG A 311 13.02 -21.98 -47.44
CA ARG A 311 12.77 -22.25 -48.85
C ARG A 311 12.03 -23.57 -49.03
N TYR A 312 12.34 -24.57 -48.20
CA TYR A 312 11.68 -25.86 -48.19
C TYR A 312 10.24 -25.77 -47.61
N THR A 313 10.04 -25.07 -46.49
CA THR A 313 8.70 -24.87 -45.90
C THR A 313 7.74 -24.12 -46.82
N PHE A 314 8.19 -23.02 -47.45
CA PHE A 314 7.39 -22.29 -48.44
C PHE A 314 7.07 -23.12 -49.68
N TYR A 315 8.02 -23.94 -50.14
CA TYR A 315 7.80 -24.87 -51.26
C TYR A 315 6.74 -25.92 -50.92
N LEU A 316 6.77 -26.49 -49.72
CA LEU A 316 5.77 -27.47 -49.26
C LEU A 316 4.38 -26.84 -49.05
N GLN A 317 4.30 -25.65 -48.47
CA GLN A 317 3.02 -24.94 -48.31
C GLN A 317 2.39 -24.57 -49.67
N THR A 318 3.19 -24.12 -50.64
CA THR A 318 2.70 -23.81 -51.99
C THR A 318 2.30 -25.06 -52.79
N GLN A 319 2.96 -26.19 -52.57
CA GLN A 319 2.55 -27.49 -53.12
C GLN A 319 1.21 -27.94 -52.51
N SER A 320 1.07 -27.92 -51.18
CA SER A 320 -0.14 -28.35 -50.48
C SER A 320 -1.36 -27.47 -50.80
N SER A 321 -1.17 -26.15 -50.92
CA SER A 321 -2.24 -25.24 -51.39
C SER A 321 -2.65 -25.52 -52.82
N LYS A 322 -1.71 -25.83 -53.73
CA LYS A 322 -2.03 -26.21 -55.12
C LYS A 322 -2.80 -27.53 -55.20
N GLU A 323 -2.47 -28.50 -54.36
CA GLU A 323 -3.19 -29.78 -54.25
C GLU A 323 -4.62 -29.59 -53.69
N LEU A 324 -4.79 -28.71 -52.70
CA LEU A 324 -6.11 -28.32 -52.17
C LEU A 324 -6.97 -27.62 -53.24
N PHE A 325 -6.42 -26.67 -53.99
CA PHE A 325 -7.15 -26.01 -55.09
C PHE A 325 -7.47 -26.98 -56.25
N ALA A 326 -6.58 -27.93 -56.55
CA ALA A 326 -6.86 -28.99 -57.53
C ALA A 326 -7.98 -29.94 -57.06
N SER A 327 -8.08 -30.20 -55.75
CA SER A 327 -9.15 -31.03 -55.17
C SER A 327 -10.52 -30.34 -55.09
N CYS A 328 -10.56 -29.01 -55.01
CA CYS A 328 -11.82 -28.24 -55.05
C CYS A 328 -12.30 -27.92 -56.49
N SER A 329 -11.52 -28.22 -57.53
CA SER A 329 -11.87 -27.93 -58.93
C SER A 329 -12.67 -29.05 -59.62
N PHE A 330 -13.12 -30.05 -58.86
CA PHE A 330 -14.05 -31.07 -59.32
C PHE A 330 -15.22 -31.16 -58.33
N HIS A 331 -16.22 -30.29 -58.48
CA HIS A 331 -17.63 -30.53 -58.19
C HIS A 331 -18.49 -29.53 -58.98
#